data_AF-A0A1A7X604-F1
#
_entry.id   AF-A0A1A7X604-F1
#
_cell.length_a   1.000
_cell.length_b   1.000
_cell.length_c   1.000
_cell.angle_alpha   90.00
_cell.angle_beta   90.00
_cell.angle_gamma   90.00
#
_symmetry.space_group_name_H-M   'P 1'
#
loop_
_entity.id
_entity.type
_entity.pdbx_description
1 polymer ?
#
loop_
_entity_poly.entity_id
_entity_poly.type
_entity_poly.pdbx_seq_one_letter_code
_entity_poly.pdbx_strand_id
1 'polypeptide(L)' 'MQSMRLEIMSEEEKKSVLMECHNNPGTGNHNGVRGTRNRVVAGYYWPSLNQDVGEWVRCCHRCQMNDPIKTV' A
#
# COMPACT_ATOMS: atom_id res chain seq x y z
N MET A 1 -14.94 -20.74 -2.36
CA MET A 1 -14.33 -20.10 -1.17
C MET A 1 -14.58 -18.61 -1.33
N GLN A 2 -15.52 -18.03 -0.57
CA GLN A 2 -15.78 -16.60 -0.63
C GLN A 2 -14.60 -15.88 0.03
N SER A 3 -13.81 -15.13 -0.74
CA SER A 3 -12.83 -14.20 -0.18
C SER A 3 -13.61 -13.19 0.66
N MET A 4 -13.54 -13.33 1.98
CA MET A 4 -14.03 -12.29 2.89
C MET A 4 -13.10 -11.11 2.76
N ARG A 5 -13.54 -10.10 2.01
CA ARG A 5 -12.85 -8.83 1.89
C ARG A 5 -13.42 -7.90 2.96
N LEU A 6 -12.54 -7.33 3.79
CA LEU A 6 -12.93 -6.38 4.83
C LEU A 6 -13.18 -5.01 4.21
N GLU A 7 -14.39 -4.48 4.41
CA GLU A 7 -14.72 -3.11 4.02
C GLU A 7 -14.15 -2.13 5.05
N ILE A 8 -13.31 -1.21 4.60
CA ILE A 8 -12.63 -0.24 5.45
C ILE A 8 -13.22 1.14 5.19
N MET A 9 -13.68 1.81 6.26
CA MET A 9 -14.34 3.11 6.15
C MET A 9 -13.59 4.24 6.86
N SER A 10 -12.76 3.95 7.86
CA SER A 10 -11.97 4.97 8.55
C SER A 10 -10.60 5.21 7.90
N GLU A 11 -10.09 6.43 8.02
CA GLU A 11 -8.77 6.80 7.50
C GLU A 11 -7.64 6.14 8.30
N GLU A 12 -7.84 5.92 9.60
CA GLU A 12 -6.91 5.24 10.49
C GLU A 12 -6.71 3.79 10.07
N GLU A 13 -7.80 3.07 9.80
CA GLU A 13 -7.73 1.68 9.32
C GLU A 13 -7.06 1.60 7.94
N LYS A 14 -7.40 2.52 7.01
CA LYS A 14 -6.75 2.58 5.70
C LYS A 14 -5.24 2.74 5.86
N LYS A 15 -4.79 3.69 6.69
CA LYS A 15 -3.35 3.92 6.93
C LYS A 15 -2.67 2.69 7.55
N SER A 16 -3.33 2.01 8.48
CA SER A 16 -2.82 0.80 9.11
C SER A 16 -2.62 -0.32 8.08
N VAL A 17 -3.64 -0.60 7.27
CA VAL A 17 -3.61 -1.60 6.20
C VAL A 17 -2.54 -1.26 5.15
N LEU A 18 -2.44 0.01 4.76
CA LEU A 18 -1.43 0.49 3.80
C LEU A 18 -0.01 0.29 4.34
N MET A 19 0.23 0.62 5.61
CA MET A 19 1.53 0.44 6.26
C MET A 19 1.91 -1.05 6.33
N GLU A 20 0.98 -1.91 6.75
CA GLU A 20 1.22 -3.35 6.85
C GLU A 20 1.50 -3.97 5.47
N CYS A 21 0.69 -3.65 4.47
CA CYS A 21 0.84 -4.19 3.12
C CYS A 21 2.08 -3.65 2.39
N HIS A 22 2.52 -2.45 2.75
CA HIS A 22 3.72 -1.83 2.19
C HIS A 22 4.99 -2.41 2.77
N ASN A 23 5.05 -2.62 4.08
CA ASN A 23 6.22 -3.18 4.74
C ASN A 23 6.34 -4.68 4.42
N ASN A 24 7.51 -5.13 3.97
CA ASN A 24 7.77 -6.56 3.82
C ASN A 24 8.54 -7.09 5.05
N PRO A 25 7.87 -7.68 6.05
CA PRO A 25 8.49 -8.05 7.32
C PRO A 25 9.65 -9.05 7.16
N GLY A 26 9.63 -9.90 6.12
CA GLY A 26 10.69 -10.87 5.87
C GLY A 26 11.98 -10.32 5.28
N THR A 27 12.00 -9.08 4.79
CA THR A 27 13.19 -8.50 4.12
C THR A 27 13.56 -7.11 4.61
N GLY A 28 12.70 -6.45 5.39
CA GLY A 28 12.87 -5.03 5.78
C GLY A 28 12.70 -4.03 4.63
N ASN A 29 12.45 -4.52 3.42
CA ASN A 29 12.18 -3.72 2.22
C ASN A 29 10.71 -3.31 2.14
N HIS A 30 10.46 -2.27 1.35
CA HIS A 30 9.13 -1.75 1.09
C HIS A 30 8.63 -2.20 -0.29
N ASN A 31 7.36 -2.57 -0.39
CA ASN A 31 6.71 -2.87 -1.65
C ASN A 31 6.40 -1.58 -2.41
N GLY A 32 6.69 -1.55 -3.72
CA GLY A 32 6.20 -0.48 -4.59
C GLY A 32 4.67 -0.55 -4.77
N VAL A 33 4.09 0.49 -5.41
CA VAL A 33 2.64 0.68 -5.56
C VAL A 33 1.91 -0.60 -5.99
N ARG A 34 2.41 -1.29 -7.03
CA ARG A 34 1.79 -2.52 -7.55
C ARG A 34 1.80 -3.67 -6.52
N GLY A 35 2.89 -3.83 -5.77
CA GLY A 35 3.03 -4.86 -4.76
C GLY A 35 2.13 -4.61 -3.55
N THR A 36 2.11 -3.36 -3.06
CA THR A 36 1.20 -2.94 -1.98
C THR A 36 -0.25 -3.15 -2.39
N ARG A 37 -0.66 -2.66 -3.59
CA ARG A 37 -2.03 -2.80 -4.09
C ARG A 37 -2.47 -4.25 -4.13
N ASN A 38 -1.65 -5.15 -4.67
CA ASN A 38 -2.00 -6.57 -4.78
C ASN A 38 -2.26 -7.22 -3.42
N ARG A 39 -1.53 -6.81 -2.37
CA ARG A 39 -1.79 -7.26 -1.00
C ARG A 39 -3.08 -6.68 -0.43
N VAL A 40 -3.28 -5.37 -0.60
CA VAL A 40 -4.48 -4.68 -0.09
C VAL A 40 -5.74 -5.27 -0.71
N VAL A 41 -5.82 -5.42 -2.04
CA VAL A 41 -7.03 -5.94 -2.70
C VAL A 41 -7.33 -7.42 -2.40
N ALA A 42 -6.36 -8.17 -1.87
CA ALA A 42 -6.56 -9.56 -1.50
C ALA A 42 -7.41 -9.69 -0.22
N GLY A 43 -7.31 -8.72 0.70
CA GLY A 43 -7.99 -8.75 2.00
C GLY A 43 -8.95 -7.60 2.27
N TYR A 44 -8.86 -6.49 1.53
CA TYR A 44 -9.55 -5.23 1.87
C TYR A 44 -10.23 -4.57 0.67
N TYR A 45 -11.30 -3.82 0.95
CA TYR A 45 -12.06 -3.01 -0.01
C TYR A 45 -12.31 -1.62 0.55
N TRP A 46 -12.17 -0.61 -0.31
CA TRP A 46 -12.84 0.67 -0.18
C TRP A 46 -12.86 1.38 -1.54
N PRO A 47 -13.76 2.37 -1.78
CA PRO A 47 -13.97 2.94 -3.12
C PRO A 47 -12.71 3.55 -3.76
N SER A 48 -11.89 4.26 -2.98
CA SER A 48 -10.68 4.97 -3.44
C SER A 48 -9.40 4.14 -3.32
N LEU A 49 -9.46 2.85 -3.03
CA LEU A 49 -8.31 1.99 -2.69
C LEU A 49 -7.12 2.11 -3.64
N ASN A 50 -7.36 2.05 -4.95
CA ASN A 50 -6.27 2.14 -5.93
C ASN A 50 -5.57 3.50 -5.91
N GLN A 51 -6.33 4.58 -5.71
CA GLN A 51 -5.80 5.93 -5.63
C GLN A 51 -5.02 6.12 -4.33
N ASP A 52 -5.63 5.75 -3.19
CA ASP A 52 -5.05 5.90 -1.86
C ASP A 52 -3.74 5.11 -1.71
N VAL A 53 -3.68 3.87 -2.24
CA VAL A 53 -2.44 3.09 -2.27
C VAL A 53 -1.34 3.82 -3.05
N GLY A 54 -1.69 4.37 -4.21
CA GLY A 54 -0.75 5.07 -5.07
C GLY A 54 -0.20 6.34 -4.42
N GLU A 55 -1.06 7.15 -3.82
CA GLU A 55 -0.69 8.38 -3.14
C GLU A 55 0.13 8.09 -1.88
N TRP A 56 -0.32 7.16 -1.04
CA TRP A 56 0.36 6.82 0.21
C TRP A 56 1.77 6.25 -0.03
N VAL A 57 1.93 5.32 -0.99
CA VAL A 57 3.24 4.72 -1.29
C VAL A 57 4.19 5.78 -1.88
N ARG A 58 3.68 6.72 -2.70
CA ARG A 58 4.48 7.83 -3.22
C ARG A 58 4.96 8.78 -2.12
N CYS A 59 4.25 8.89 -1.01
CA CYS A 59 4.65 9.69 0.15
C CYS A 59 5.65 8.97 1.08
N CYS A 60 6.00 7.72 0.82
CA CYS A 60 6.96 6.99 1.66
C CYS A 60 8.39 7.53 1.48
N HIS A 61 8.92 8.21 2.50
CA HIS A 61 10.26 8.79 2.48
C HIS A 61 11.37 7.77 2.15
N ARG A 62 11.32 6.56 2.73
CA ARG A 62 12.30 5.50 2.43
C ARG A 62 12.27 5.08 0.96
N CYS A 63 11.08 5.01 0.36
CA CYS A 63 10.95 4.67 -1.05
C CYS A 63 11.42 5.82 -1.94
N GLN A 64 11.13 7.07 -1.57
CA GLN A 64 11.58 8.25 -2.31
C GLN A 64 13.11 8.39 -2.31
N MET A 65 13.78 8.12 -1.20
CA MET A 65 15.24 8.16 -1.13
C MET A 65 15.90 7.06 -1.97
N ASN A 66 15.19 5.95 -2.19
CA ASN A 66 15.67 4.82 -2.99
C ASN A 66 15.17 4.83 -4.45
N ASP A 67 14.30 5.76 -4.85
CA ASP A 67 13.93 5.92 -6.26
C ASP A 67 15.10 6.68 -6.93
N PRO A 68 15.87 6.03 -7.83
CA PRO A 68 16.93 6.73 -8.53
C PRO A 68 16.31 7.92 -9.25
N ILE A 69 16.86 9.11 -9.00
CA ILE A 69 16.40 10.36 -9.63
C ILE A 69 16.17 10.08 -11.10
N LYS A 70 14.90 10.13 -11.54
CA LYS A 70 14.55 10.10 -12.96
C LYS A 70 14.96 11.47 -13.51
N THR A 71 16.23 11.62 -13.86
CA THR A 71 16.71 12.76 -14.63
C THR A 71 15.96 12.72 -15.96
N VAL A 72 15.12 13.74 -16.17
CA VAL A 72 14.45 13.98 -17.45
C VAL A 72 15.45 14.39 -18.52
#